data_AF-A0AAU6DTR2-F1
#
_entry.id   AF-A0AAU6DTR2-F1
#
_cell.length_a   1.000
_cell.length_b   1.000
_cell.length_c   1.000
_cell.angle_alpha   90.00
_cell.angle_beta   90.00
_cell.angle_gamma   90.00
#
_symmetry.space_group_name_H-M   'P 1'
#
loop_
_entity.id
_entity.type
_entity.pdbx_description
1 polymer ?
#
loop_
_entity_poly.entity_id
_entity_poly.type
_entity_poly.pdbx_seq_one_letter_code
_entity_poly.pdbx_strand_id
1 'polypeptide(L)'
;MNPSLRMTTPASDDPALPPTADPVRPAPAPGAAAAGLEPERRTGHCQCGDIAYEVLGTPDDPHLCSCEHETRISGGPAVLWVGFHKDGLKWTGPGGEPTWFATYPTLKRGFCPRCGTHLVSVANGSDMVMVTGFSLDDRSGTDPVGHSFREEAVPWMNITLATDPCASQPAAP
;
A
#
# COMPACT_ATOMS: atom_id res chain seq x y z
N MET A 1 34.53 -52.45 -9.84
CA MET A 1 33.54 -53.23 -10.61
C MET A 1 32.17 -52.74 -10.17
N ASN A 2 31.70 -51.62 -10.72
CA ASN A 2 30.76 -51.44 -11.86
C ASN A 2 29.28 -51.45 -11.39
N PRO A 3 28.36 -50.72 -12.06
CA PRO A 3 27.76 -49.49 -11.55
C PRO A 3 26.23 -49.51 -11.82
N SER A 4 25.60 -48.33 -12.02
CA SER A 4 24.23 -48.14 -12.55
C SER A 4 23.13 -48.33 -11.49
N LEU A 5 22.14 -47.45 -11.34
CA LEU A 5 21.51 -46.57 -12.31
C LEU A 5 20.94 -45.34 -11.56
N ARG A 6 21.36 -44.14 -11.94
CA ARG A 6 20.72 -42.88 -11.54
C ARG A 6 19.44 -42.72 -12.36
N MET A 7 18.28 -42.64 -11.70
CA MET A 7 17.07 -42.13 -12.33
C MET A 7 17.07 -40.61 -12.22
N THR A 8 17.41 -39.94 -13.32
CA THR A 8 17.18 -38.51 -13.50
C THR A 8 15.72 -38.30 -13.90
N THR A 9 14.92 -37.69 -13.04
CA THR A 9 13.65 -37.07 -13.41
C THR A 9 13.96 -35.88 -14.34
N PRO A 10 13.26 -35.71 -15.47
CA PRO A 10 13.39 -34.49 -16.25
C PRO A 10 12.80 -33.32 -15.45
N ALA A 11 13.59 -32.26 -15.27
CA ALA A 11 13.07 -30.96 -14.87
C ALA A 11 12.16 -30.46 -15.99
N SER A 12 10.88 -30.23 -15.69
CA SER A 12 10.00 -29.47 -16.57
C SER A 12 10.36 -28.00 -16.43
N ASP A 13 11.19 -27.51 -17.35
CA ASP A 13 11.42 -26.08 -17.60
C ASP A 13 10.20 -25.49 -18.31
N ASP A 14 9.09 -25.33 -17.58
CA ASP A 14 8.03 -24.40 -17.99
C ASP A 14 8.24 -23.10 -17.21
N PRO A 15 8.57 -21.98 -17.87
CA PRO A 15 8.58 -20.70 -17.19
C PRO A 15 7.16 -20.39 -16.76
N ALA A 16 6.93 -20.38 -15.43
CA ALA A 16 5.69 -19.90 -14.85
C ALA A 16 5.38 -18.52 -15.44
N LEU A 17 4.24 -18.39 -16.12
CA LEU A 17 3.75 -17.08 -16.55
C LEU A 17 3.66 -16.18 -15.31
N PRO A 18 4.08 -14.91 -15.40
CA PRO A 18 3.84 -13.97 -14.32
C PRO A 18 2.33 -13.93 -14.04
N PRO A 19 1.90 -13.85 -12.76
CA PRO A 19 0.49 -13.71 -12.44
C PRO A 19 -0.06 -12.51 -13.22
N THR A 20 -1.12 -12.76 -13.98
CA THR A 20 -1.85 -11.70 -14.67
C THR A 20 -2.22 -10.66 -13.63
N ALA A 21 -1.90 -9.39 -13.90
CA ALA A 21 -2.32 -8.30 -13.03
C ALA A 21 -3.80 -8.47 -12.69
N ASP A 22 -4.12 -8.46 -11.40
CA ASP A 22 -5.51 -8.51 -10.95
C ASP A 22 -6.33 -7.46 -11.70
N PRO A 23 -7.58 -7.78 -12.07
CA PRO A 23 -8.45 -6.78 -12.65
C PRO A 23 -8.52 -5.61 -11.66
N VAL A 24 -8.04 -4.44 -12.08
CA VAL A 24 -8.25 -3.18 -11.36
C VAL A 24 -9.75 -3.14 -11.05
N ARG A 25 -10.09 -3.23 -9.76
CA ARG A 25 -11.48 -3.11 -9.33
C ARG A 25 -11.99 -1.81 -9.97
N PRO A 26 -13.08 -1.85 -10.75
CA PRO A 26 -13.62 -0.63 -11.33
C PRO A 26 -13.84 0.35 -10.19
N ALA A 27 -13.35 1.58 -10.38
CA ALA A 27 -13.55 2.65 -9.43
C ALA A 27 -15.05 2.70 -9.09
N PRO A 28 -15.43 2.85 -7.82
CA PRO A 28 -16.83 3.05 -7.47
C PRO A 28 -17.36 4.23 -8.31
N ALA A 29 -18.59 4.08 -8.83
CA ALA A 29 -19.26 5.19 -9.50
C ALA A 29 -19.21 6.43 -8.59
N PRO A 30 -18.95 7.63 -9.12
CA PRO A 30 -18.85 8.83 -8.29
C PRO A 30 -20.12 8.97 -7.45
N GLY A 31 -19.99 8.66 -6.16
CA GLY A 31 -21.01 8.93 -5.18
C GLY A 31 -21.25 10.43 -5.22
N ALA A 32 -22.51 10.82 -5.44
CA ALA A 32 -22.94 12.19 -5.62
C ALA A 32 -22.20 13.12 -4.65
N ALA A 33 -21.28 13.92 -5.19
CA ALA A 33 -20.61 14.95 -4.45
C ALA A 33 -21.69 15.86 -3.85
N ALA A 34 -21.71 15.97 -2.53
CA ALA A 34 -22.43 17.05 -1.87
C ALA A 34 -21.79 18.36 -2.33
N ALA A 35 -22.44 19.04 -3.27
CA ALA A 35 -22.03 20.35 -3.72
C ALA A 35 -22.03 21.32 -2.53
N GLY A 36 -20.86 21.91 -2.22
CA GLY A 36 -20.76 23.05 -1.32
C GLY A 36 -19.78 22.97 -0.15
N LEU A 37 -18.98 21.91 -0.03
CA LEU A 37 -17.86 21.87 0.93
C LEU A 37 -16.55 21.95 0.15
N GLU A 38 -15.70 22.92 0.50
CA GLU A 38 -14.31 22.96 0.03
C GLU A 38 -13.68 21.58 0.26
N PRO A 39 -12.96 21.02 -0.72
CA PRO A 39 -12.44 19.67 -0.61
C PRO A 39 -11.51 19.58 0.60
N GLU A 40 -11.77 18.59 1.47
CA GLU A 40 -10.99 18.38 2.68
C GLU A 40 -9.50 18.22 2.32
N ARG A 41 -8.64 18.95 3.00
CA ARG A 41 -7.19 18.98 2.75
C ARG A 41 -6.49 18.07 3.73
N ARG A 42 -5.64 17.18 3.23
CA ARG A 42 -4.79 16.31 4.07
C ARG A 42 -3.34 16.44 3.64
N THR A 43 -2.45 16.33 4.60
CA THR A 43 -1.00 16.31 4.38
C THR A 43 -0.43 14.95 4.73
N GLY A 44 0.75 14.68 4.20
CA GLY A 44 1.51 13.50 4.55
C GLY A 44 2.98 13.66 4.19
N HIS A 45 3.82 12.78 4.71
CA HIS A 45 5.25 12.85 4.50
C HIS A 45 5.95 11.50 4.65
N CYS A 46 7.17 11.42 4.11
CA CYS A 46 8.07 10.31 4.38
C CYS A 46 8.68 10.42 5.78
N GLN A 47 9.31 9.36 6.27
CA GLN A 47 9.90 9.32 7.62
C GLN A 47 10.90 10.46 7.89
N CYS A 48 11.68 10.88 6.88
CA CYS A 48 12.66 11.96 7.05
C CYS A 48 12.11 13.36 6.72
N GLY A 49 10.86 13.48 6.29
CA GLY A 49 10.23 14.76 5.92
C GLY A 49 10.72 15.39 4.61
N ASP A 50 11.66 14.76 3.90
CA ASP A 50 12.21 15.30 2.66
C ASP A 50 11.19 15.31 1.51
N ILE A 51 10.38 14.25 1.45
CA ILE A 51 9.19 14.20 0.61
C ILE A 51 8.00 14.44 1.53
N ALA A 52 7.26 15.50 1.25
CA ALA A 52 5.99 15.82 1.87
C ALA A 52 4.99 16.17 0.77
N TYR A 53 3.71 15.95 1.02
CA TYR A 53 2.66 16.16 0.05
C TYR A 53 1.38 16.66 0.69
N GLU A 54 0.50 17.17 -0.16
CA GLU A 54 -0.87 17.53 0.13
C GLU A 54 -1.79 16.81 -0.86
N VAL A 55 -2.93 16.33 -0.39
CA VAL A 55 -4.03 15.80 -1.20
C VAL A 55 -5.34 16.50 -0.83
N LEU A 56 -6.27 16.53 -1.78
CA LEU A 56 -7.58 17.16 -1.64
C LEU A 56 -8.70 16.13 -1.85
N GLY A 57 -9.78 16.30 -1.09
CA GLY A 57 -11.00 15.51 -1.19
C GLY A 57 -11.12 14.45 -0.12
N THR A 58 -12.22 13.70 -0.18
CA THR A 58 -12.52 12.60 0.73
C THR A 58 -11.64 11.38 0.41
N PRO A 59 -11.09 10.67 1.41
CA PRO A 59 -10.46 9.37 1.21
C PRO A 59 -11.34 8.41 0.40
N ASP A 60 -10.80 7.89 -0.70
CA ASP A 60 -11.48 6.91 -1.56
C ASP A 60 -10.90 5.50 -1.41
N ASP A 61 -11.77 4.49 -1.40
CA ASP A 61 -11.45 3.05 -1.26
C ASP A 61 -10.26 2.74 -0.33
N PRO A 62 -10.26 3.17 0.96
CA PRO A 62 -9.22 2.77 1.89
C PRO A 62 -9.21 1.24 2.01
N HIS A 63 -8.11 0.57 1.66
CA HIS A 63 -8.04 -0.89 1.68
C HIS A 63 -6.65 -1.40 2.03
N LEU A 64 -6.63 -2.59 2.63
CA LEU A 64 -5.40 -3.34 2.82
C LEU A 64 -5.09 -4.15 1.57
N CYS A 65 -3.82 -4.37 1.27
CA CYS A 65 -3.39 -5.32 0.26
C CYS A 65 -2.23 -6.17 0.80
N SER A 66 -2.37 -7.50 0.70
CA SER A 66 -1.40 -8.47 1.23
C SER A 66 -0.65 -9.26 0.16
N CYS A 67 -0.70 -8.83 -1.11
CA CYS A 67 0.03 -9.54 -2.15
C CYS A 67 1.55 -9.50 -1.93
N GLU A 68 2.27 -10.43 -2.56
CA GLU A 68 3.72 -10.53 -2.46
C GLU A 68 4.47 -9.20 -2.73
N HIS A 69 3.96 -8.36 -3.64
CA HIS A 69 4.59 -7.07 -3.93
C HIS A 69 4.45 -6.08 -2.77
N GLU A 70 3.28 -6.02 -2.15
CA GLU A 70 3.01 -5.09 -1.03
C GLU A 70 3.77 -5.51 0.22
N THR A 71 3.84 -6.81 0.49
CA THR A 71 4.62 -7.33 1.61
C THR A 71 6.12 -7.07 1.42
N ARG A 72 6.65 -7.22 0.20
CA ARG A 72 8.06 -6.92 -0.10
C ARG A 72 8.39 -5.43 -0.08
N ILE A 73 7.53 -4.58 -0.62
CA ILE A 73 7.83 -3.14 -0.73
C ILE A 73 7.74 -2.43 0.62
N SER A 74 6.85 -2.89 1.49
CA SER A 74 6.66 -2.29 2.82
C SER A 74 7.48 -2.97 3.92
N GLY A 75 7.86 -4.23 3.73
CA GLY A 75 8.38 -5.07 4.81
C GLY A 75 7.32 -5.46 5.86
N GLY A 76 6.04 -5.13 5.62
CA GLY A 76 4.91 -5.42 6.50
C GLY A 76 4.01 -6.54 5.97
N PRO A 77 3.03 -7.01 6.77
CA PRO A 77 2.09 -8.07 6.36
C PRO A 77 1.02 -7.57 5.36
N ALA A 78 0.86 -6.26 5.23
CA ALA A 78 -0.03 -5.60 4.29
C ALA A 78 0.36 -4.13 4.12
N VAL A 79 -0.08 -3.50 3.04
CA VAL A 79 -0.07 -2.04 2.87
C VAL A 79 -1.50 -1.51 2.93
N LEU A 80 -1.72 -0.44 3.69
CA LEU A 80 -2.94 0.35 3.63
C LEU A 80 -2.82 1.38 2.53
N TRP A 81 -3.67 1.29 1.52
CA TRP A 81 -3.80 2.26 0.43
C TRP A 81 -5.03 3.13 0.64
N VAL A 82 -4.90 4.42 0.34
CA VAL A 82 -6.00 5.40 0.39
C VAL A 82 -5.98 6.24 -0.89
N GLY A 83 -7.09 6.29 -1.61
CA GLY A 83 -7.21 6.95 -2.90
C GLY A 83 -7.55 8.43 -2.80
N PHE A 84 -6.95 9.24 -3.68
CA PHE A 84 -7.28 10.64 -3.92
C PHE A 84 -7.17 10.95 -5.42
N HIS A 85 -7.82 12.00 -5.90
CA HIS A 85 -7.62 12.48 -7.26
C HIS A 85 -6.22 13.08 -7.43
N LYS A 86 -5.52 12.72 -8.51
CA LYS A 86 -4.17 13.24 -8.82
C LYS A 86 -4.14 14.77 -8.94
N ASP A 87 -5.19 15.38 -9.45
CA ASP A 87 -5.25 16.84 -9.62
C ASP A 87 -5.27 17.59 -8.27
N GLY A 88 -5.62 16.88 -7.19
CA GLY A 88 -5.53 17.38 -5.82
C GLY A 88 -4.17 17.14 -5.16
N LEU A 89 -3.26 16.37 -5.78
CA LEU A 89 -1.94 16.05 -5.23
C LEU A 89 -0.94 17.17 -5.51
N LYS A 90 -0.24 17.62 -4.46
CA LYS A 90 0.89 18.53 -4.56
C LYS A 90 2.05 18.04 -3.72
N TRP A 91 3.26 18.09 -4.28
CA TRP A 91 4.48 17.85 -3.53
C TRP A 91 4.92 19.15 -2.85
N THR A 92 4.97 19.12 -1.53
CA THR A 92 5.24 20.29 -0.67
C THR A 92 6.60 20.20 0.02
N GLY A 93 7.20 19.01 0.07
CA GLY A 93 8.52 18.79 0.66
C GLY A 93 9.67 19.33 -0.19
N PRO A 94 10.84 19.63 0.42
CA PRO A 94 12.00 20.17 -0.29
C PRO A 94 12.59 19.20 -1.33
N GLY A 95 12.36 17.90 -1.19
CA GLY A 95 12.77 16.88 -2.15
C GLY A 95 11.90 16.79 -3.40
N GLY A 96 10.77 17.50 -3.45
CA GLY A 96 9.83 17.48 -4.58
C GLY A 96 9.13 16.13 -4.73
N GLU A 97 9.11 15.59 -5.94
CA GLU A 97 8.48 14.29 -6.21
C GLU A 97 9.28 13.11 -5.63
N PRO A 98 8.61 12.02 -5.24
CA PRO A 98 9.29 10.78 -4.89
C PRO A 98 10.02 10.19 -6.09
N THR A 99 10.96 9.29 -5.81
CA THR A 99 11.54 8.43 -6.85
C THR A 99 10.52 7.38 -7.26
N TRP A 100 10.32 7.23 -8.58
CA TRP A 100 9.34 6.32 -9.16
C TRP A 100 9.97 5.00 -9.58
N PHE A 101 9.32 3.89 -9.22
CA PHE A 101 9.66 2.53 -9.64
C PHE A 101 8.47 1.90 -10.36
N ALA A 102 8.66 1.45 -11.60
CA ALA A 102 7.63 0.73 -12.35
C ALA A 102 7.50 -0.69 -11.78
N THR A 103 6.50 -0.90 -10.91
CA THR A 103 6.25 -2.20 -10.28
C THR A 103 5.65 -3.18 -11.28
N TYR A 104 4.79 -2.67 -12.17
CA TYR A 104 4.23 -3.38 -13.31
C TYR A 104 4.30 -2.47 -14.55
N PRO A 105 4.17 -3.01 -15.77
CA PRO A 105 4.05 -2.17 -16.98
C PRO A 105 2.91 -1.15 -16.90
N THR A 106 1.88 -1.45 -16.10
CA THR A 106 0.66 -0.65 -15.92
C THR A 106 0.62 0.20 -14.65
N LEU A 107 1.64 0.13 -13.78
CA LEU A 107 1.59 0.77 -12.46
C LEU A 107 2.99 1.12 -11.95
N LYS A 108 3.13 2.36 -11.46
CA LYS A 108 4.37 2.85 -10.83
C LYS A 108 4.13 3.24 -9.38
N ARG A 109 5.19 3.17 -8.60
CA ARG A 109 5.22 3.37 -7.15
C ARG A 109 6.26 4.40 -6.77
N GLY A 110 5.89 5.35 -5.93
CA GLY A 110 6.76 6.42 -5.44
C GLY A 110 7.30 6.09 -4.05
N PHE A 111 8.59 6.29 -3.85
CA PHE A 111 9.25 6.19 -2.54
C PHE A 111 10.23 7.35 -2.31
N CYS A 112 10.52 7.65 -1.05
CA CYS A 112 11.55 8.62 -0.71
C CYS A 112 12.95 8.02 -0.94
N PRO A 113 13.80 8.60 -1.80
CA PRO A 113 15.13 8.07 -2.06
C PRO A 113 16.08 8.18 -0.85
N ARG A 114 15.74 9.00 0.15
CA ARG A 114 16.58 9.25 1.34
C ARG A 114 16.30 8.29 2.48
N CYS A 115 15.04 7.99 2.76
CA CYS A 115 14.65 7.14 3.89
C CYS A 115 13.92 5.86 3.50
N GLY A 116 13.62 5.66 2.22
CA GLY A 116 12.96 4.45 1.72
C GLY A 116 11.45 4.38 1.96
N THR A 117 10.82 5.35 2.66
CA THR A 117 9.37 5.33 2.89
C THR A 117 8.63 5.24 1.55
N HIS A 118 7.80 4.22 1.41
CA HIS A 118 6.90 4.06 0.28
C HIS A 118 5.66 4.94 0.48
N LEU A 119 5.36 5.79 -0.49
CA LEU A 119 4.38 6.87 -0.34
C LEU A 119 3.16 6.71 -1.23
N VAL A 120 3.36 6.38 -2.51
CA VAL A 120 2.28 6.48 -3.50
C VAL A 120 2.32 5.37 -4.53
N SER A 121 1.17 5.09 -5.13
CA SER A 121 0.98 4.18 -6.25
C SER A 121 0.06 4.84 -7.29
N VAL A 122 0.43 4.76 -8.56
CA VAL A 122 -0.32 5.34 -9.68
C VAL A 122 -0.41 4.31 -10.80
N ALA A 123 -1.64 3.93 -11.14
CA ALA A 123 -1.93 3.12 -12.32
C ALA A 123 -1.97 3.98 -13.59
N ASN A 124 -1.47 3.44 -14.70
CA ASN A 124 -1.50 4.11 -15.99
C ASN A 124 -2.95 4.37 -16.43
N GLY A 125 -3.25 5.59 -16.85
CA GLY A 125 -4.58 6.00 -17.29
C GLY A 125 -5.62 6.19 -16.18
N SER A 126 -5.28 5.94 -14.91
CA SER A 126 -6.15 6.26 -13.77
C SER A 126 -6.02 7.72 -13.39
N ASP A 127 -7.13 8.39 -13.04
CA ASP A 127 -7.14 9.75 -12.49
C ASP A 127 -6.87 9.78 -10.97
N MET A 128 -6.71 8.61 -10.37
CA MET A 128 -6.45 8.44 -8.94
C MET A 128 -4.96 8.20 -8.65
N VAL A 129 -4.54 8.68 -7.49
CA VAL A 129 -3.30 8.30 -6.81
C VAL A 129 -3.67 7.63 -5.51
N MET A 130 -3.08 6.47 -5.24
CA MET A 130 -3.17 5.83 -3.93
C MET A 130 -1.99 6.30 -3.10
N VAL A 131 -2.22 6.79 -1.89
CA VAL A 131 -1.18 7.08 -0.90
C VAL A 131 -1.13 5.97 0.15
N THR A 132 0.03 5.71 0.73
CA THR A 132 0.12 4.80 1.87
C THR A 132 -0.53 5.48 3.07
N GLY A 133 -1.54 4.85 3.68
CA GLY A 133 -2.35 5.49 4.72
C GLY A 133 -1.55 5.96 5.94
N PHE A 134 -0.45 5.28 6.26
CA PHE A 134 0.44 5.64 7.38
C PHE A 134 1.45 6.73 7.05
N SER A 135 1.50 7.22 5.81
CA SER A 135 2.23 8.45 5.46
C SER A 135 1.39 9.71 5.62
N LEU A 136 0.07 9.60 5.85
CA LEU A 136 -0.82 10.72 6.16
C LEU A 136 -0.64 11.19 7.61
N ASP A 137 -0.66 12.51 7.81
CA ASP A 137 -0.62 13.13 9.14
C ASP A 137 -1.94 12.88 9.90
N ASP A 138 -3.06 13.06 9.21
CA ASP A 138 -4.39 12.72 9.70
C ASP A 138 -4.96 11.48 8.98
N ARG A 139 -5.19 10.44 9.77
CA ARG A 139 -5.72 9.13 9.36
C ARG A 139 -7.21 8.97 9.67
N SER A 140 -7.90 10.04 10.05
CA SER A 140 -9.35 10.05 10.21
C SER A 140 -10.03 9.60 8.91
N GLY A 141 -11.02 8.70 9.00
CA GLY A 141 -11.76 8.24 7.82
C GLY A 141 -10.97 7.38 6.83
N THR A 142 -9.79 6.87 7.21
CA THR A 142 -8.99 5.95 6.38
C THR A 142 -9.06 4.50 6.86
N ASP A 143 -10.09 4.15 7.64
CA ASP A 143 -10.33 2.78 8.08
C ASP A 143 -10.53 1.86 6.86
N PRO A 144 -9.83 0.71 6.76
CA PRO A 144 -9.94 -0.14 5.59
C PRO A 144 -11.38 -0.67 5.42
N VAL A 145 -11.99 -0.41 4.27
CA VAL A 145 -13.30 -0.95 3.87
C VAL A 145 -13.19 -2.26 3.09
N GLY A 146 -11.96 -2.64 2.70
CA GLY A 146 -11.67 -3.84 1.94
C GLY A 146 -10.26 -4.37 2.19
N HIS A 147 -9.99 -5.58 1.68
CA HIS A 147 -8.68 -6.21 1.74
C HIS A 147 -8.44 -7.03 0.46
N SER A 148 -7.59 -6.51 -0.41
CA SER A 148 -7.15 -7.18 -1.64
C SER A 148 -6.14 -8.28 -1.32
N PHE A 149 -6.21 -9.40 -2.02
CA PHE A 149 -5.35 -10.57 -1.79
C PHE A 149 -5.38 -11.05 -0.32
N ARG A 150 -6.57 -11.08 0.29
CA ARG A 150 -6.74 -11.46 1.71
C ARG A 150 -6.25 -12.88 1.99
N GLU A 151 -6.40 -13.74 1.01
CA GLU A 151 -6.00 -15.13 0.90
C GLU A 151 -4.49 -15.31 0.85
N GLU A 152 -3.74 -14.28 0.46
CA GLU A 152 -2.28 -14.21 0.59
C GLU A 152 -1.84 -13.62 1.94
N ALA A 153 -2.77 -13.12 2.77
CA ALA A 153 -2.42 -12.61 4.08
C ALA A 153 -1.87 -13.73 4.96
N VAL A 154 -0.84 -13.38 5.74
CA VAL A 154 -0.16 -14.33 6.63
C VAL A 154 -1.16 -14.93 7.63
N PRO A 155 -1.20 -16.27 7.81
CA PRO A 155 -2.25 -16.93 8.61
C PRO A 155 -2.31 -16.50 10.08
N TRP A 156 -1.19 -15.98 10.61
CA TRP A 156 -1.10 -15.49 11.97
C TRP A 156 -1.63 -14.06 12.14
N MET A 157 -1.98 -13.36 11.06
CA MET A 157 -2.46 -11.97 11.11
C MET A 157 -3.85 -11.90 11.76
N ASN A 158 -3.85 -11.69 13.07
CA ASN A 158 -4.99 -11.26 13.85
C ASN A 158 -4.56 -10.01 14.62
N ILE A 159 -5.26 -8.89 14.42
CA ILE A 159 -4.91 -7.65 15.13
C ILE A 159 -5.48 -7.72 16.54
N THR A 160 -4.65 -8.16 17.48
CA THR A 160 -4.89 -8.04 18.92
C THR A 160 -3.88 -7.03 19.45
N LEU A 161 -4.35 -5.92 20.01
CA LEU A 161 -3.46 -4.97 20.68
C LEU A 161 -2.88 -5.65 21.93
N ALA A 162 -1.59 -5.44 22.18
CA ALA A 162 -1.00 -5.82 23.46
C ALA A 162 -1.80 -5.14 24.59
N THR A 163 -2.01 -5.87 25.68
CA THR A 163 -2.64 -5.29 26.87
C THR A 163 -1.85 -4.07 27.29
N ASP A 164 -2.54 -2.97 27.64
CA ASP A 164 -1.89 -1.76 28.12
C ASP A 164 -0.96 -2.11 29.29
N PRO A 165 0.36 -1.84 29.20
CA PRO A 165 1.28 -2.10 30.29
C PRO A 165 0.88 -1.38 31.58
N CYS A 166 0.12 -0.27 31.49
CA CYS A 166 -0.40 0.46 32.64
C CYS A 166 -1.63 -0.21 33.29
N ALA A 167 -2.35 -1.07 32.55
CA ALA A 167 -3.51 -1.81 33.06
C ALA A 167 -3.14 -3.12 33.76
N SER A 168 -1.85 -3.47 33.86
CA SER A 168 -1.37 -4.76 34.38
C SER A 168 -0.38 -4.62 35.54
N GLN A 169 -0.76 -3.89 36.59
CA GLN A 169 -0.19 -4.11 37.92
C GLN A 169 -1.32 -4.26 38.95
N PRO A 170 -1.62 -5.48 39.46
CA PRO A 170 -2.29 -5.58 40.74
C PRO A 170 -1.40 -4.93 41.81
N ALA A 171 -2.00 -4.10 42.67
CA ALA A 171 -1.28 -3.46 43.77
C ALA A 171 -0.51 -4.52 44.57
N ALA A 172 0.80 -4.31 44.74
CA ALA A 172 1.63 -5.16 45.58
C ALA A 172 1.13 -5.10 47.04
N PRO A 173 1.22 -6.23 47.79
CA PRO A 173 0.68 -6.34 49.15
C PRO A 173 1.37 -5.42 50.16
#